data_AF-A0A520R1V1-F1
#
_entry.id   AF-A0A520R1V1-F1
#
_cell.length_a   1.000
_cell.length_b   1.000
_cell.length_c   1.000
_cell.angle_alpha   90.00
_cell.angle_beta   90.00
_cell.angle_gamma   90.00
#
_symmetry.space_group_name_H-M   'P 1'
#
loop_
_entity.id
_entity.type
_entity.pdbx_description
1 polymer ?
#
loop_
_entity_poly.entity_id
_entity_poly.type
_entity_poly.pdbx_seq_one_letter_code
_entity_poly.pdbx_strand_id
1 'polypeptide(L)'
;MSTSGEHRVSARGSTALTEARRRRFPALDPARILYEDDAVIALDAPEGVPSQSADPAHPDDLVHRLKVFLRDRDGSEPYLGSHQRLDQDTSGVILYALDKRANKSLAAQFEGRAVDKRYVAVVEGWSGGGRRLEHQLVRGRDGNTVVAGPRDRRAKRAVTHVEVLERAGGRALLALRIETGRTHQIRAQLAASGAPILGDRLYGGARAPRLMLHAARLSLRHPLEDTPLAIDAPTPPSFLRALRGEEREPVSDALARAKERRWGLAHRADTTAFRLVNEGGDGLPGLAVDVYDDWAVVHVYRDDAPLEPLLDALDFRGVYLKQRPKQANVIVDGRDERYAPSEPVRGAPAPDPLVIHEHGVPYRVRLGEGLSTGIFLDQRDNRARVRELAAGRRVLNLFSYTCPFSIAAASGGAASTLSVDASARLLEWGEEGLTLAGLAGSQHAFLQADCFEALEGMAARGERFDLICCDPPTYSRTKASRWTSGTDWVALAAACLRVLSPGGHLLACSNDRRMPHNKFRRYLHEGAREAGVSLAQLKDLPCPSDFPPPLGREPHLKSLLARVG
;
A
#
# COMPACT_ATOMS: atom_id res chain seq x y z
N MET A 1 -5.67 -52.84 -22.69
CA MET A 1 -7.04 -52.57 -22.19
C MET A 1 -6.94 -51.48 -21.15
N SER A 2 -7.59 -50.36 -21.46
CA SER A 2 -7.63 -49.11 -20.72
C SER A 2 -8.43 -49.26 -19.42
N THR A 3 -7.96 -48.65 -18.33
CA THR A 3 -8.86 -48.03 -17.34
C THR A 3 -8.23 -46.72 -16.83
N SER A 4 -8.79 -45.64 -17.34
CA SER A 4 -8.59 -44.25 -16.98
C SER A 4 -9.21 -43.94 -15.62
N GLY A 5 -8.41 -43.52 -14.65
CA GLY A 5 -8.87 -42.86 -13.42
C GLY A 5 -8.83 -41.35 -13.61
N GLU A 6 -10.00 -40.75 -13.86
CA GLU A 6 -10.17 -39.29 -13.90
C GLU A 6 -9.95 -38.70 -12.51
N HIS A 7 -8.83 -37.99 -12.33
CA HIS A 7 -8.67 -37.04 -11.24
C HIS A 7 -9.56 -35.82 -11.51
N ARG A 8 -10.78 -35.81 -10.97
CA ARG A 8 -11.58 -34.60 -10.81
C ARG A 8 -10.85 -33.64 -9.86
N VAL A 9 -10.17 -32.65 -10.42
CA VAL A 9 -9.73 -31.44 -9.70
C VAL A 9 -10.99 -30.72 -9.21
N SER A 10 -11.23 -30.74 -7.90
CA SER A 10 -12.36 -30.02 -7.32
C SER A 10 -12.11 -28.51 -7.38
N ALA A 11 -12.76 -27.84 -8.32
CA ALA A 11 -12.88 -26.38 -8.36
C ALA A 11 -13.85 -25.87 -7.28
N ARG A 12 -13.51 -26.11 -6.01
CA ARG A 12 -14.05 -25.39 -4.85
C ARG A 12 -12.84 -24.86 -4.10
N GLY A 13 -12.39 -23.67 -4.48
CA GLY A 13 -11.30 -22.98 -3.80
C GLY A 13 -11.66 -22.84 -2.32
N SER A 14 -10.81 -23.36 -1.44
CA SER A 14 -10.88 -23.07 -0.02
C SER A 14 -10.85 -21.56 0.16
N THR A 15 -11.96 -20.97 0.61
CA THR A 15 -12.03 -19.55 1.00
C THR A 15 -11.24 -19.27 2.29
N ALA A 16 -10.69 -20.31 2.93
CA ALA A 16 -9.85 -20.19 4.11
C ALA A 16 -8.38 -20.03 3.72
N LEU A 17 -7.72 -19.01 4.29
CA LEU A 17 -6.27 -18.81 4.23
C LEU A 17 -5.54 -20.06 4.73
N THR A 18 -4.45 -20.43 4.05
CA THR A 18 -3.58 -21.53 4.46
C THR A 18 -2.93 -21.23 5.82
N GLU A 19 -2.65 -22.27 6.60
CA GLU A 19 -1.95 -22.14 7.89
C GLU A 19 -0.57 -21.48 7.73
N ALA A 20 0.17 -21.87 6.68
CA ALA A 20 1.45 -21.27 6.34
C ALA A 20 1.35 -19.75 6.12
N ARG A 21 0.31 -19.28 5.42
CA ARG A 21 0.07 -17.85 5.19
C ARG A 21 -0.30 -17.11 6.47
N ARG A 22 -1.13 -17.70 7.35
CA ARG A 22 -1.43 -17.13 8.68
C ARG A 22 -0.18 -17.03 9.56
N ARG A 23 0.69 -18.05 9.54
CA ARG A 23 1.97 -18.03 10.27
C ARG A 23 2.92 -16.96 9.73
N ARG A 24 2.96 -16.76 8.41
CA ARG A 24 3.81 -15.75 7.76
C ARG A 24 3.36 -14.31 8.05
N PHE A 25 2.06 -14.12 8.27
CA PHE A 25 1.40 -12.83 8.52
C PHE A 25 0.47 -12.93 9.73
N PRO A 26 0.97 -13.12 10.96
CA PRO A 26 0.10 -13.29 12.12
C PRO A 26 -0.80 -12.05 12.33
N ALA A 27 -2.03 -12.26 12.81
CA ALA A 27 -2.95 -11.17 13.15
C ALA A 27 -2.42 -10.28 14.28
N LEU A 28 -1.77 -10.90 15.25
CA LEU A 28 -1.08 -10.22 16.34
C LEU A 28 0.10 -11.09 16.74
N ASP A 29 1.24 -10.47 17.01
CA ASP A 29 2.35 -11.12 17.70
C ASP A 29 2.04 -11.17 19.21
N PRO A 30 1.98 -12.37 19.84
CA PRO A 30 1.74 -12.50 21.28
C PRO A 30 2.69 -11.65 22.14
N ALA A 31 3.92 -11.39 21.69
CA ALA A 31 4.87 -10.57 22.41
C ALA A 31 4.45 -9.08 22.52
N ARG A 32 3.40 -8.67 21.80
CA ARG A 32 2.80 -7.34 21.90
C ARG A 32 1.77 -7.22 23.02
N ILE A 33 1.35 -8.31 23.66
CA ILE A 33 0.44 -8.23 24.82
C ILE A 33 1.25 -7.74 26.01
N LEU A 34 0.94 -6.52 26.47
CA LEU A 34 1.62 -5.88 27.59
C LEU A 34 0.99 -6.24 28.93
N TYR A 35 -0.31 -6.50 28.92
CA TYR A 35 -1.10 -6.86 30.09
C TYR A 35 -2.39 -7.54 29.65
N GLU A 36 -2.81 -8.58 30.36
CA GLU A 36 -4.08 -9.27 30.12
C GLU A 36 -4.59 -9.89 31.43
N ASP A 37 -5.87 -9.68 31.71
CA ASP A 37 -6.64 -10.35 32.76
C ASP A 37 -8.10 -10.56 32.31
N ASP A 38 -9.00 -10.92 33.21
CA ASP A 38 -10.42 -11.17 32.89
C ASP A 38 -11.20 -9.90 32.49
N ALA A 39 -10.67 -8.71 32.77
CA ALA A 39 -11.36 -7.42 32.60
C ALA A 39 -10.83 -6.63 31.40
N VAL A 40 -9.52 -6.65 31.16
CA VAL A 40 -8.84 -5.81 30.18
C VAL A 40 -7.67 -6.53 29.49
N ILE A 41 -7.36 -6.05 28.28
CA ILE A 41 -6.16 -6.42 27.55
C ILE A 41 -5.49 -5.16 26.98
N ALA A 42 -4.18 -5.07 27.16
CA ALA A 42 -3.37 -3.96 26.67
C ALA A 42 -2.31 -4.45 25.69
N LEU A 43 -2.14 -3.71 24.60
CA LEU A 43 -1.20 -4.04 23.53
C LEU A 43 -0.16 -2.94 23.34
N ASP A 44 1.05 -3.33 22.93
CA ASP A 44 1.97 -2.46 22.19
C ASP A 44 1.51 -2.41 20.74
N ALA A 45 0.69 -1.41 20.44
CA ALA A 45 0.19 -1.15 19.11
C ALA A 45 1.37 -0.98 18.14
N PRO A 46 1.46 -1.79 17.08
CA PRO A 46 2.41 -1.56 16.01
C PRO A 46 2.11 -0.24 15.30
N GLU A 47 3.12 0.29 14.64
CA GLU A 47 2.90 1.42 13.74
C GLU A 47 2.25 1.02 12.43
N GLY A 48 1.59 1.98 11.78
CA GLY A 48 0.96 1.81 10.47
C GLY A 48 -0.39 1.10 10.54
N VAL A 49 -0.80 0.59 11.70
CA VAL A 49 -2.09 -0.08 11.91
C VAL A 49 -3.06 0.88 12.60
N PRO A 50 -4.20 1.23 11.97
CA PRO A 50 -5.16 2.12 12.60
C PRO A 50 -5.81 1.45 13.82
N SER A 51 -6.18 2.24 14.83
CA SER A 51 -6.97 1.70 15.96
C SER A 51 -8.37 1.25 15.54
N GLN A 52 -8.95 1.86 14.50
CA GLN A 52 -10.25 1.53 13.91
C GLN A 52 -10.22 1.81 12.40
N SER A 53 -10.72 0.87 11.61
CA SER A 53 -10.69 0.89 10.15
C SER A 53 -11.66 1.95 9.60
N ALA A 54 -11.27 2.54 8.47
CA ALA A 54 -12.16 3.37 7.65
C ALA A 54 -12.94 2.56 6.62
N ASP A 55 -12.53 1.31 6.33
CA ASP A 55 -13.20 0.37 5.45
C ASP A 55 -13.81 -0.78 6.29
N PRO A 56 -15.14 -0.76 6.54
CA PRO A 56 -15.82 -1.84 7.25
C PRO A 56 -15.92 -3.14 6.45
N ALA A 57 -15.81 -3.10 5.13
CA ALA A 57 -15.93 -4.31 4.29
C ALA A 57 -14.67 -5.18 4.37
N HIS A 58 -13.51 -4.56 4.60
CA HIS A 58 -12.23 -5.25 4.75
C HIS A 58 -11.43 -4.60 5.89
N PRO A 59 -11.85 -4.81 7.14
CA PRO A 59 -11.23 -4.14 8.28
C PRO A 59 -9.78 -4.60 8.45
N ASP A 60 -8.88 -3.63 8.42
CA ASP A 60 -7.48 -3.81 8.82
C ASP A 60 -7.16 -2.82 9.94
N ASP A 61 -7.61 -3.14 11.15
CA ASP A 61 -7.40 -2.37 12.35
C ASP A 61 -7.07 -3.25 13.55
N LEU A 62 -6.57 -2.64 14.62
CA LEU A 62 -6.15 -3.39 15.82
C LEU A 62 -7.29 -4.12 16.52
N VAL A 63 -8.51 -3.58 16.48
CA VAL A 63 -9.67 -4.23 17.10
C VAL A 63 -9.97 -5.53 16.35
N HIS A 64 -10.02 -5.47 15.02
CA HIS A 64 -10.28 -6.62 14.17
C HIS A 64 -9.15 -7.65 14.27
N ARG A 65 -7.90 -7.22 14.18
CA ARG A 65 -6.72 -8.08 14.34
C ARG A 65 -6.71 -8.78 15.70
N LEU A 66 -7.01 -8.06 16.78
CA LEU A 66 -7.11 -8.65 18.12
C LEU A 66 -8.25 -9.66 18.23
N LYS A 67 -9.43 -9.39 17.63
CA LYS A 67 -10.52 -10.37 17.57
C LYS A 67 -10.13 -11.64 16.84
N VAL A 68 -9.45 -11.51 15.69
CA VAL A 68 -8.96 -12.67 14.92
C VAL A 68 -7.98 -13.48 15.76
N PHE A 69 -7.03 -12.80 16.42
CA PHE A 69 -6.06 -13.44 17.31
C PHE A 69 -6.73 -14.19 18.47
N LEU A 70 -7.62 -13.53 19.21
CA LEU A 70 -8.30 -14.12 20.37
C LEU A 70 -9.26 -15.25 19.97
N ARG A 71 -9.94 -15.14 18.82
CA ARG A 71 -10.75 -16.23 18.29
C ARG A 71 -9.89 -17.45 17.93
N ASP A 72 -8.76 -17.23 17.29
CA ASP A 72 -7.85 -18.31 16.89
C ASP A 72 -7.16 -18.93 18.13
N ARG A 73 -6.93 -18.17 19.21
CA ARG A 73 -6.34 -18.64 20.49
C ARG A 73 -7.36 -19.35 21.39
N ASP A 74 -8.54 -18.76 21.57
CA ASP A 74 -9.49 -19.11 22.64
C ASP A 74 -10.82 -19.72 22.11
N GLY A 75 -11.04 -19.72 20.80
CA GLY A 75 -12.23 -20.32 20.17
C GLY A 75 -13.52 -19.50 20.31
N SER A 76 -13.47 -18.27 20.83
CA SER A 76 -14.63 -17.38 20.95
C SER A 76 -14.33 -15.97 20.44
N GLU A 77 -15.36 -15.24 19.98
CA GLU A 77 -15.21 -13.83 19.62
C GLU A 77 -15.42 -12.96 20.87
N PRO A 78 -14.39 -12.29 21.40
CA PRO A 78 -14.49 -11.54 22.64
C PRO A 78 -15.21 -10.21 22.45
N TYR A 79 -15.87 -9.75 23.52
CA TYR A 79 -16.26 -8.35 23.62
C TYR A 79 -15.00 -7.49 23.70
N LEU A 80 -14.93 -6.42 22.89
CA LEU A 80 -13.83 -5.45 22.92
C LEU A 80 -14.39 -4.03 22.97
N GLY A 81 -14.30 -3.43 24.15
CA GLY A 81 -14.56 -2.02 24.38
C GLY A 81 -13.32 -1.16 24.17
N SER A 82 -13.43 -0.01 23.51
CA SER A 82 -12.30 0.89 23.24
C SER A 82 -12.63 2.34 23.61
N HIS A 83 -11.79 2.95 24.44
CA HIS A 83 -11.92 4.34 24.90
C HIS A 83 -10.69 5.21 24.59
N GLN A 84 -9.76 4.67 23.81
CA GLN A 84 -8.52 5.31 23.38
C GLN A 84 -8.35 5.12 21.87
N ARG A 85 -7.75 6.10 21.22
CA ARG A 85 -7.27 5.98 19.85
C ARG A 85 -5.84 6.49 19.77
N LEU A 86 -5.02 5.77 19.00
CA LEU A 86 -3.73 6.26 18.54
C LEU A 86 -3.86 6.66 17.07
N ASP A 87 -3.06 7.63 16.65
CA ASP A 87 -2.91 7.91 15.23
C ASP A 87 -2.25 6.70 14.56
N GLN A 88 -2.58 6.40 13.31
CA GLN A 88 -2.13 5.19 12.61
C GLN A 88 -0.61 4.95 12.68
N ASP A 89 0.20 6.00 12.58
CA ASP A 89 1.67 5.88 12.62
C ASP A 89 2.27 5.92 14.04
N THR A 90 1.45 6.11 15.09
CA THR A 90 1.89 6.14 16.48
C THR A 90 1.83 4.73 17.07
N SER A 91 2.97 4.20 17.53
CA SER A 91 3.00 2.90 18.24
C SER A 91 2.81 3.07 19.75
N GLY A 92 2.64 1.97 20.48
CA GLY A 92 2.63 1.96 21.96
C GLY A 92 1.31 1.56 22.59
N VAL A 93 1.17 1.84 23.88
CA VAL A 93 0.09 1.30 24.72
C VAL A 93 -1.29 1.69 24.19
N ILE A 94 -2.11 0.68 23.92
CA ILE A 94 -3.56 0.78 23.71
C ILE A 94 -4.28 -0.25 24.58
N LEU A 95 -5.37 0.16 25.24
CA LEU A 95 -6.14 -0.66 26.17
C LEU A 95 -7.54 -0.97 25.62
N TYR A 96 -7.98 -2.21 25.78
CA TYR A 96 -9.33 -2.67 25.48
C TYR A 96 -9.99 -3.29 26.71
N ALA A 97 -11.30 -3.10 26.86
CA ALA A 97 -12.12 -3.82 27.84
C ALA A 97 -12.61 -5.14 27.26
N LEU A 98 -12.47 -6.22 28.04
CA LEU A 98 -12.99 -7.56 27.73
C LEU A 98 -14.40 -7.80 28.31
N ASP A 99 -14.81 -6.97 29.28
CA ASP A 99 -16.12 -7.04 29.92
C ASP A 99 -16.91 -5.72 29.84
N LYS A 100 -18.25 -5.80 29.86
CA LYS A 100 -19.14 -4.61 29.80
C LYS A 100 -19.04 -3.74 31.05
N ARG A 101 -18.83 -4.32 32.25
CA ARG A 101 -18.66 -3.54 33.49
C ARG A 101 -17.32 -2.82 33.46
N ALA A 102 -16.27 -3.52 33.02
CA ALA A 102 -14.95 -2.93 32.82
C ALA A 102 -15.02 -1.76 31.83
N ASN A 103 -15.71 -1.94 30.70
CA ASN A 103 -15.92 -0.89 29.70
C ASN A 103 -16.59 0.36 30.28
N LYS A 104 -17.65 0.21 31.08
CA LYS A 104 -18.33 1.35 31.74
C LYS A 104 -17.38 2.13 32.66
N SER A 105 -16.55 1.43 33.43
CA SER A 105 -15.54 2.05 34.30
C SER A 105 -14.47 2.79 33.50
N LEU A 106 -13.91 2.15 32.46
CA LEU A 106 -12.93 2.77 31.58
C LEU A 106 -13.50 4.03 30.90
N ALA A 107 -14.74 3.97 30.39
CA ALA A 107 -15.41 5.13 29.80
C ALA A 107 -15.37 6.34 30.75
N ALA A 108 -15.80 6.15 32.00
CA ALA A 108 -15.83 7.20 33.01
C ALA A 108 -14.43 7.76 33.32
N GLN A 109 -13.41 6.89 33.42
CA GLN A 109 -12.02 7.33 33.68
C GLN A 109 -11.44 8.15 32.51
N PHE A 110 -11.69 7.74 31.27
CA PHE A 110 -11.22 8.47 30.08
C PHE A 110 -11.98 9.79 29.89
N GLU A 111 -13.31 9.81 30.05
CA GLU A 111 -14.14 11.01 29.96
C GLU A 111 -13.83 12.01 31.08
N GLY A 112 -13.63 11.50 32.30
CA GLY A 112 -13.24 12.25 33.49
C GLY A 112 -11.77 12.68 33.51
N ARG A 113 -10.95 12.26 32.53
CA ARG A 113 -9.52 12.57 32.40
C ARG A 113 -8.67 12.11 33.60
N ALA A 114 -9.10 11.03 34.26
CA ALA A 114 -8.35 10.41 35.36
C ALA A 114 -7.13 9.60 34.87
N VAL A 115 -7.08 9.28 33.56
CA VAL A 115 -6.04 8.47 32.94
C VAL A 115 -4.80 9.32 32.62
N ASP A 116 -3.64 8.94 33.18
CA ASP A 116 -2.33 9.53 32.85
C ASP A 116 -1.77 8.89 31.58
N LYS A 117 -1.42 9.71 30.60
CA LYS A 117 -0.89 9.26 29.31
C LYS A 117 0.48 9.87 29.06
N ARG A 118 1.47 9.00 28.89
CA ARG A 118 2.85 9.40 28.62
C ARG A 118 3.32 8.86 27.29
N TYR A 119 4.06 9.70 26.59
CA TYR A 119 4.63 9.41 25.29
C TYR A 119 6.12 9.70 25.32
N VAL A 120 6.85 9.08 24.40
CA VAL A 120 8.21 9.47 24.05
C VAL A 120 8.25 9.90 22.58
N ALA A 121 9.07 10.90 22.28
CA ALA A 121 9.29 11.34 20.91
C ALA A 121 10.74 11.72 20.63
N VAL A 122 11.24 11.42 19.43
CA VAL A 122 12.52 11.96 18.95
C VAL A 122 12.23 13.15 18.03
N VAL A 123 12.80 14.30 18.37
CA VAL A 123 12.64 15.56 17.62
C VAL A 123 13.98 16.12 17.18
N GLU A 124 13.97 17.00 16.17
CA GLU A 124 15.12 17.79 15.74
C GLU A 124 14.86 19.27 16.04
N GLY A 125 15.88 20.01 16.47
CA GLY A 125 15.76 21.47 16.68
C GLY A 125 15.13 21.91 17.99
N TRP A 126 14.97 21.01 18.98
CA TRP A 126 14.44 21.38 20.30
C TRP A 126 15.39 22.30 21.08
N SER A 127 15.11 23.61 20.99
CA SER A 127 15.82 24.69 21.69
C SER A 127 15.23 25.02 23.07
N GLY A 128 14.05 24.48 23.38
CA GLY A 128 13.25 24.91 24.53
C GLY A 128 13.83 24.59 25.90
N GLY A 129 13.78 25.58 26.81
CA GLY A 129 13.85 25.42 28.27
C GLY A 129 12.48 25.24 28.95
N GLY A 130 11.38 25.35 28.19
CA GLY A 130 10.01 25.27 28.70
C GLY A 130 9.52 23.82 28.88
N ARG A 131 9.02 23.50 30.07
CA ARG A 131 8.49 22.17 30.43
C ARG A 131 7.01 21.96 30.07
N ARG A 132 6.36 22.94 29.41
CA ARG A 132 4.91 22.94 29.14
C ARG A 132 4.58 23.65 27.82
N LEU A 133 3.91 22.95 26.92
CA LEU A 133 3.36 23.45 25.66
C LEU A 133 1.84 23.61 25.79
N GLU A 134 1.36 24.83 25.61
CA GLU A 134 -0.07 25.17 25.68
C GLU A 134 -0.50 25.88 24.40
N HIS A 135 -1.36 25.23 23.62
CA HIS A 135 -1.83 25.73 22.33
C HIS A 135 -3.34 25.56 22.18
N GLN A 136 -3.95 26.37 21.31
CA GLN A 136 -5.32 26.17 20.84
C GLN A 136 -5.27 25.40 19.53
N LEU A 137 -5.90 24.23 19.47
CA LEU A 137 -5.82 23.32 18.32
C LEU A 137 -7.18 23.21 17.61
N VAL A 138 -7.17 23.28 16.28
CA VAL A 138 -8.35 23.10 15.43
C VAL A 138 -8.07 22.10 14.32
N ARG A 139 -9.09 21.35 13.91
CA ARG A 139 -8.99 20.44 12.78
C ARG A 139 -9.06 21.23 11.47
N GLY A 140 -8.04 21.10 10.63
CA GLY A 140 -7.94 21.66 9.30
C GLY A 140 -8.82 20.92 8.28
N ARG A 141 -8.86 21.47 7.06
CA ARG A 141 -9.69 20.94 5.95
C ARG A 141 -9.21 19.57 5.46
N ASP A 142 -7.91 19.31 5.53
CA ASP A 142 -7.30 18.06 5.08
C ASP A 142 -7.22 17.01 6.20
N GLY A 143 -8.00 17.19 7.27
CA GLY A 143 -8.06 16.27 8.40
C GLY A 143 -6.91 16.41 9.41
N ASN A 144 -5.87 17.17 9.11
CA ASN A 144 -4.78 17.50 10.02
C ASN A 144 -5.21 18.45 11.15
N THR A 145 -4.45 18.51 12.24
CA THR A 145 -4.66 19.49 13.31
C THR A 145 -3.66 20.64 13.16
N VAL A 146 -4.11 21.87 13.29
CA VAL A 146 -3.25 23.07 13.22
C VAL A 146 -3.39 23.91 14.49
N VAL A 147 -2.33 24.66 14.82
CA VAL A 147 -2.39 25.68 15.86
C VAL A 147 -3.25 26.84 15.35
N ALA A 148 -4.33 27.11 16.06
CA ALA A 148 -5.30 28.11 15.68
C ALA A 148 -4.86 29.51 16.10
N GLY A 149 -5.29 30.51 15.34
CA GLY A 149 -5.19 31.90 15.76
C GLY A 149 -6.07 32.21 16.98
N PRO A 150 -5.80 33.31 17.72
CA PRO A 150 -6.44 33.61 19.01
C PRO A 150 -7.98 33.72 19.00
N ARG A 151 -8.58 33.90 17.82
CA ARG A 151 -10.02 34.15 17.64
C ARG A 151 -10.80 32.97 17.04
N ASP A 152 -10.17 31.82 16.77
CA ASP A 152 -10.91 30.67 16.23
C ASP A 152 -11.74 29.99 17.33
N ARG A 153 -13.05 30.23 17.31
CA ARG A 153 -14.01 29.69 18.27
C ARG A 153 -14.13 28.16 18.24
N ARG A 154 -13.63 27.50 17.20
CA ARG A 154 -13.62 26.03 17.08
C ARG A 154 -12.38 25.41 17.72
N ALA A 155 -11.37 26.23 18.03
CA ALA A 155 -10.13 25.75 18.60
C ALA A 155 -10.35 25.27 20.04
N LYS A 156 -9.68 24.17 20.38
CA LYS A 156 -9.77 23.55 21.69
C LYS A 156 -8.39 23.58 22.34
N ARG A 157 -8.38 23.96 23.62
CA ARG A 157 -7.17 23.96 24.44
C ARG A 157 -6.51 22.58 24.46
N ALA A 158 -5.20 22.58 24.30
CA ALA A 158 -4.33 21.42 24.34
C ALA A 158 -3.08 21.70 25.18
N VAL A 159 -2.76 20.80 26.11
CA VAL A 159 -1.64 20.94 27.03
C VAL A 159 -0.78 19.67 27.03
N THR A 160 0.51 19.86 26.81
CA THR A 160 1.53 18.81 26.84
C THR A 160 2.70 19.26 27.71
N HIS A 161 3.07 18.46 28.71
CA HIS A 161 4.27 18.67 29.50
C HIS A 161 5.44 17.96 28.84
N VAL A 162 6.62 18.58 28.87
CA VAL A 162 7.81 18.12 28.16
C VAL A 162 8.97 18.01 29.13
N GLU A 163 9.64 16.86 29.10
CA GLU A 163 10.89 16.60 29.78
C GLU A 163 11.89 16.08 28.75
N VAL A 164 13.13 16.59 28.78
CA VAL A 164 14.19 16.10 27.91
C VAL A 164 14.85 14.92 28.62
N LEU A 165 14.78 13.74 28.00
CA LEU A 165 15.43 12.53 28.51
C LEU A 165 16.89 12.47 28.07
N GLU A 166 17.15 12.75 26.79
CA GLU A 166 18.48 12.64 26.19
C GLU A 166 18.63 13.62 25.03
N ARG A 167 19.87 14.08 24.79
CA ARG A 167 20.24 14.90 23.63
C ARG A 167 21.43 14.27 22.91
N ALA A 168 21.37 14.26 21.58
CA ALA A 168 22.46 13.83 20.73
C ALA A 168 22.51 14.72 19.48
N GLY A 169 23.58 15.51 19.35
CA GLY A 169 23.69 16.51 18.27
C GLY A 169 22.51 17.49 18.26
N GLY A 170 21.88 17.67 17.09
CA GLY A 170 20.69 18.50 16.91
C GLY A 170 19.36 17.85 17.33
N ARG A 171 19.39 16.63 17.88
CA ARG A 171 18.21 15.82 18.21
C ARG A 171 18.00 15.66 19.71
N ALA A 172 16.75 15.46 20.11
CA ALA A 172 16.39 15.21 21.51
C ALA A 172 15.34 14.11 21.62
N LEU A 173 15.50 13.24 22.62
CA LEU A 173 14.46 12.32 23.07
C LEU A 173 13.67 13.00 24.20
N LEU A 174 12.37 13.16 23.99
CA LEU A 174 11.47 13.85 24.91
C LEU A 174 10.52 12.85 25.56
N ALA A 175 10.33 12.97 26.87
CA ALA A 175 9.16 12.44 27.57
C ALA A 175 8.04 13.48 27.57
N LEU A 176 6.83 13.04 27.28
CA LEU A 176 5.69 13.89 27.01
C LEU A 176 4.49 13.40 27.81
N ARG A 177 3.86 14.28 28.60
CA ARG A 177 2.64 13.96 29.35
C ARG A 177 1.50 14.86 28.91
N ILE A 178 0.38 14.30 28.47
CA ILE A 178 -0.75 15.08 27.93
C ILE A 178 -1.89 15.20 28.95
N GLU A 179 -2.40 16.41 29.18
CA GLU A 179 -3.63 16.64 29.97
C GLU A 179 -4.91 16.50 29.11
N THR A 180 -4.74 16.64 27.80
CA THR A 180 -5.79 16.61 26.78
C THR A 180 -5.47 15.56 25.73
N GLY A 181 -6.48 14.91 25.15
CA GLY A 181 -6.32 13.96 24.05
C GLY A 181 -6.89 14.50 22.75
N ARG A 182 -6.25 15.49 22.11
CA ARG A 182 -6.67 15.99 20.79
C ARG A 182 -5.95 15.24 19.67
N THR A 183 -6.60 15.08 18.51
CA THR A 183 -6.00 14.49 17.31
C THR A 183 -4.70 15.21 16.95
N HIS A 184 -3.62 14.47 16.69
CA HIS A 184 -2.29 14.99 16.34
C HIS A 184 -1.72 16.02 17.34
N GLN A 185 -2.19 16.05 18.59
CA GLN A 185 -1.82 17.10 19.55
C GLN A 185 -0.32 17.30 19.68
N ILE A 186 0.39 16.22 20.02
CA ILE A 186 1.84 16.25 20.26
C ILE A 186 2.57 16.70 19.00
N ARG A 187 2.22 16.12 17.86
CA ARG A 187 2.81 16.39 16.54
C ARG A 187 2.69 17.87 16.16
N ALA A 188 1.47 18.42 16.24
CA ALA A 188 1.20 19.81 15.91
C ALA A 188 1.90 20.80 16.87
N GLN A 189 1.91 20.52 18.17
CA GLN A 189 2.52 21.41 19.17
C GLN A 189 4.04 21.43 19.07
N LEU A 190 4.68 20.27 18.87
CA LEU A 190 6.14 20.17 18.73
C LEU A 190 6.62 20.86 17.44
N ALA A 191 5.92 20.65 16.32
CA ALA A 191 6.22 21.34 15.07
C ALA A 191 6.03 22.86 15.16
N ALA A 192 4.94 23.33 15.78
CA ALA A 192 4.71 24.76 16.01
C ALA A 192 5.76 25.39 16.94
N SER A 193 6.39 24.58 17.78
CA SER A 193 7.50 25.00 18.67
C SER A 193 8.87 24.93 17.98
N GLY A 194 8.91 24.68 16.66
CA GLY A 194 10.16 24.60 15.89
C GLY A 194 10.90 23.27 16.05
N ALA A 195 10.27 22.24 16.62
CA ALA A 195 10.90 20.96 16.90
C ALA A 195 10.06 19.77 16.40
N PRO A 196 9.84 19.62 15.09
CA PRO A 196 9.00 18.55 14.55
C PRO A 196 9.57 17.16 14.89
N ILE A 197 8.67 16.19 15.01
CA ILE A 197 9.03 14.79 15.30
C ILE A 197 9.69 14.17 14.06
N LEU A 198 10.77 13.41 14.26
CA LEU A 198 11.41 12.66 13.17
C LEU A 198 10.43 11.69 12.51
N GLY A 199 10.46 11.62 11.18
CA GLY A 199 9.59 10.80 10.35
C GLY A 199 8.17 11.32 10.18
N ASP A 200 7.83 12.48 10.78
CA ASP A 200 6.51 13.08 10.63
C ASP A 200 6.32 13.72 9.25
N ARG A 201 5.64 12.99 8.36
CA ARG A 201 5.37 13.42 6.98
C ARG A 201 4.41 14.61 6.89
N LEU A 202 3.58 14.81 7.91
CA LEU A 202 2.51 15.80 7.91
C LEU A 202 2.96 17.13 8.52
N TYR A 203 3.88 17.07 9.49
CA TYR A 203 4.33 18.24 10.26
C TYR A 203 5.79 18.61 10.01
N GLY A 204 6.36 18.22 8.87
CA GLY A 204 7.68 18.68 8.43
C GLY A 204 8.86 18.05 9.18
N GLY A 205 8.69 16.84 9.70
CA GLY A 205 9.74 16.08 10.36
C GLY A 205 10.86 15.67 9.41
N ALA A 206 12.10 15.71 9.91
CA ALA A 206 13.25 15.15 9.19
C ALA A 206 13.08 13.65 8.92
N ARG A 207 13.83 13.12 7.96
CA ARG A 207 13.67 11.72 7.52
C ARG A 207 13.99 10.72 8.63
N ALA A 208 13.08 9.77 8.82
CA ALA A 208 13.28 8.59 9.66
C ALA A 208 12.48 7.39 9.10
N PRO A 209 12.80 6.15 9.49
CA PRO A 209 12.08 4.94 9.03
C PRO A 209 10.58 4.96 9.36
N ARG A 210 10.23 5.70 10.42
CA ARG A 210 8.90 5.81 10.99
C ARG A 210 8.67 7.12 11.72
N LEU A 211 7.40 7.39 12.07
CA LEU A 211 7.08 8.44 13.05
C LEU A 211 7.69 8.05 14.41
N MET A 212 8.63 8.87 14.88
CA MET A 212 9.29 8.69 16.17
C MET A 212 8.43 9.24 17.31
N LEU A 213 7.18 8.78 17.39
CA LEU A 213 6.23 9.04 18.48
C LEU A 213 5.68 7.72 19.00
N HIS A 214 5.75 7.52 20.31
CA HIS A 214 5.36 6.26 20.95
C HIS A 214 4.59 6.52 22.24
N ALA A 215 3.43 5.89 22.41
CA ALA A 215 2.67 5.90 23.66
C ALA A 215 3.34 4.96 24.68
N ALA A 216 4.26 5.50 25.46
CA ALA A 216 5.14 4.73 26.33
C ALA A 216 4.48 4.19 27.60
N ARG A 217 3.52 4.94 28.19
CA ARG A 217 2.83 4.50 29.41
C ARG A 217 1.39 4.97 29.48
N LEU A 218 0.53 4.10 29.98
CA LEU A 218 -0.85 4.39 30.38
C LEU A 218 -1.01 4.07 31.87
N SER A 219 -1.43 5.02 32.68
CA SER A 219 -1.75 4.78 34.10
C SER A 219 -3.21 5.12 34.40
N LEU A 220 -3.93 4.21 35.06
CA LEU A 220 -5.34 4.32 35.42
C LEU A 220 -5.64 3.51 36.69
N ARG A 221 -6.91 3.43 37.10
CA ARG A 221 -7.36 2.43 38.08
C ARG A 221 -7.93 1.21 37.38
N HIS A 222 -7.57 0.01 37.83
CA HIS A 222 -8.10 -1.25 37.31
C HIS A 222 -9.63 -1.22 37.37
N PRO A 223 -10.34 -1.47 36.26
CA PRO A 223 -11.74 -1.07 36.13
C PRO A 223 -12.72 -1.88 36.99
N LEU A 224 -12.30 -3.03 37.53
CA LEU A 224 -13.10 -3.85 38.44
C LEU A 224 -12.61 -3.85 39.90
N GLU A 225 -11.30 -3.73 40.12
CA GLU A 225 -10.71 -3.78 41.47
C GLU A 225 -10.45 -2.39 42.07
N ASP A 226 -10.50 -1.35 41.23
CA ASP A 226 -10.17 0.03 41.59
C ASP A 226 -8.74 0.23 42.13
N THR A 227 -7.84 -0.72 41.90
CA THR A 227 -6.42 -0.66 42.26
C THR A 227 -5.60 0.13 41.23
N PRO A 228 -4.48 0.78 41.59
CA PRO A 228 -3.63 1.45 40.60
C PRO A 228 -3.05 0.47 39.57
N LEU A 229 -3.20 0.78 38.28
CA LEU A 229 -2.69 0.00 37.16
C LEU A 229 -1.83 0.90 36.25
N ALA A 230 -0.59 0.51 36.02
CA ALA A 230 0.32 1.17 35.09
C ALA A 230 0.83 0.15 34.06
N ILE A 231 0.67 0.48 32.78
CA ILE A 231 1.05 -0.37 31.66
C ILE A 231 2.12 0.37 30.85
N ASP A 232 3.25 -0.29 30.63
CA ASP A 232 4.41 0.23 29.93
C ASP A 232 4.60 -0.48 28.59
N ALA A 233 4.83 0.29 27.52
CA ALA A 233 5.36 -0.21 26.26
C ALA A 233 6.86 0.08 26.18
N PRO A 234 7.71 -0.91 25.86
CA PRO A 234 9.14 -0.68 25.68
C PRO A 234 9.40 0.32 24.55
N THR A 235 10.21 1.35 24.83
CA THR A 235 10.65 2.30 23.80
C THR A 235 11.34 1.53 22.66
N PRO A 236 10.85 1.63 21.40
CA PRO A 236 11.41 0.86 20.30
C PRO A 236 12.89 1.21 20.07
N PRO A 237 13.77 0.22 19.79
CA PRO A 237 15.20 0.47 19.54
C PRO A 237 15.47 1.49 18.41
N SER A 238 14.55 1.62 17.46
CA SER A 238 14.61 2.61 16.39
C SER A 238 14.63 4.06 16.89
N PHE A 239 14.14 4.35 18.10
CA PHE A 239 14.17 5.69 18.69
C PHE A 239 15.59 6.08 19.09
N LEU A 240 16.34 5.18 19.72
CA LEU A 240 17.74 5.43 20.07
C LEU A 240 18.63 5.56 18.83
N ARG A 241 18.39 4.73 17.81
CA ARG A 241 19.07 4.84 16.51
C ARG A 241 18.78 6.18 15.83
N ALA A 242 17.51 6.59 15.80
CA ALA A 242 17.09 7.88 15.26
C ALA A 242 17.68 9.06 16.05
N LEU A 243 17.76 8.95 17.38
CA LEU A 243 18.42 9.96 18.22
C LEU A 243 19.90 10.11 17.84
N ARG A 244 20.60 9.00 17.64
CA ARG A 244 22.04 8.94 17.32
C ARG A 244 22.40 9.28 15.88
N GLY A 245 21.43 9.41 14.98
CA GLY A 245 21.72 9.69 13.56
C GLY A 245 21.97 8.46 12.70
N GLU A 246 21.64 7.26 13.18
CA GLU A 246 21.86 6.03 12.42
C GLU A 246 20.84 5.92 11.27
N GLU A 247 21.32 5.89 10.02
CA GLU A 247 20.45 5.87 8.84
C GLU A 247 19.97 4.48 8.43
N ARG A 248 20.69 3.42 8.83
CA ARG A 248 20.41 2.04 8.42
C ARG A 248 19.54 1.34 9.45
N GLU A 249 18.40 0.85 8.99
CA GLU A 249 17.55 -0.02 9.77
C GLU A 249 17.93 -1.50 9.53
N PRO A 250 17.90 -2.36 10.57
CA PRO A 250 18.04 -3.80 10.38
C PRO A 250 16.97 -4.37 9.43
N VAL A 251 17.36 -5.35 8.61
CA VAL A 251 16.45 -5.98 7.64
C VAL A 251 15.26 -6.65 8.33
N SER A 252 15.48 -7.26 9.49
CA SER A 252 14.43 -7.85 10.34
C SER A 252 13.34 -6.84 10.69
N ASP A 253 13.73 -5.65 11.14
CA ASP A 253 12.81 -4.61 11.61
C ASP A 253 11.99 -4.06 10.43
N ALA A 254 12.66 -3.77 9.32
CA ALA A 254 12.01 -3.28 8.11
C ALA A 254 11.03 -4.32 7.52
N LEU A 255 11.41 -5.60 7.50
CA LEU A 255 10.57 -6.69 7.01
C LEU A 255 9.38 -6.96 7.94
N ALA A 256 9.58 -6.96 9.26
CA ALA A 256 8.49 -7.12 10.23
C ALA A 256 7.43 -6.03 10.05
N ARG A 257 7.86 -4.78 9.92
CA ARG A 257 6.96 -3.65 9.65
C ARG A 257 6.27 -3.76 8.28
N ALA A 258 6.98 -4.21 7.25
CA ALA A 258 6.41 -4.44 5.94
C ALA A 258 5.30 -5.50 5.99
N LYS A 259 5.53 -6.63 6.68
CA LYS A 259 4.52 -7.66 6.94
C LYS A 259 3.31 -7.09 7.67
N GLU A 260 3.54 -6.31 8.73
CA GLU A 260 2.48 -5.67 9.53
C GLU A 260 1.56 -4.79 8.67
N ARG A 261 2.14 -3.97 7.77
CA ARG A 261 1.39 -3.12 6.84
C ARG A 261 0.62 -3.89 5.76
N ARG A 262 1.02 -5.13 5.47
CA ARG A 262 0.40 -5.96 4.42
C ARG A 262 -0.56 -7.00 5.00
N TRP A 263 -0.76 -7.04 6.31
CA TRP A 263 -1.65 -8.01 6.94
C TRP A 263 -3.03 -8.04 6.30
N GLY A 264 -3.67 -6.88 6.08
CA GLY A 264 -4.99 -6.79 5.45
C GLY A 264 -5.04 -7.46 4.08
N LEU A 265 -4.04 -7.22 3.21
CA LEU A 265 -3.92 -7.91 1.91
C LEU A 265 -3.58 -9.39 2.05
N ALA A 266 -2.68 -9.73 2.98
CA ALA A 266 -2.29 -11.10 3.25
C ALA A 266 -3.47 -11.93 3.78
N HIS A 267 -4.45 -11.32 4.44
CA HIS A 267 -5.63 -11.98 5.00
C HIS A 267 -6.83 -12.04 4.05
N ARG A 268 -6.64 -11.60 2.81
CA ARG A 268 -7.62 -11.79 1.74
C ARG A 268 -7.43 -13.15 1.07
N ALA A 269 -8.50 -13.94 1.01
CA ALA A 269 -8.54 -15.15 0.20
C ALA A 269 -8.65 -14.86 -1.31
N ASP A 270 -9.21 -13.71 -1.67
CA ASP A 270 -9.45 -13.30 -3.06
C ASP A 270 -8.26 -12.57 -3.70
N THR A 271 -7.21 -12.24 -2.93
CA THR A 271 -5.99 -11.62 -3.43
C THR A 271 -4.75 -12.37 -2.94
N THR A 272 -4.13 -13.15 -3.82
CA THR A 272 -2.97 -13.99 -3.48
C THR A 272 -1.63 -13.37 -3.89
N ALA A 273 -1.62 -12.28 -4.66
CA ALA A 273 -0.41 -11.56 -5.03
C ALA A 273 -0.43 -10.09 -4.64
N PHE A 274 0.67 -9.60 -4.08
CA PHE A 274 0.84 -8.22 -3.63
C PHE A 274 2.32 -7.90 -3.33
N ARG A 275 2.62 -6.61 -3.15
CA ARG A 275 3.95 -6.10 -2.81
C ARG A 275 4.21 -6.16 -1.31
N LEU A 276 5.14 -7.00 -0.86
CA LEU A 276 5.52 -7.06 0.56
C LEU A 276 6.40 -5.89 0.99
N VAL A 277 7.56 -5.72 0.35
CA VAL A 277 8.54 -4.67 0.65
C VAL A 277 8.71 -3.79 -0.58
N ASN A 278 8.63 -2.46 -0.49
CA ASN A 278 8.79 -1.52 -1.62
C ASN A 278 9.94 -0.52 -1.39
N GLU A 279 11.17 -0.97 -1.58
CA GLU A 279 12.39 -0.16 -1.53
C GLU A 279 12.47 0.71 -0.26
N GLY A 280 12.86 1.98 -0.42
CA GLY A 280 12.97 2.95 0.67
C GLY A 280 11.61 3.35 1.27
N GLY A 281 10.49 2.97 0.66
CA GLY A 281 9.15 3.17 1.23
C GLY A 281 8.88 2.25 2.42
N ASP A 282 9.52 1.06 2.44
CA ASP A 282 9.42 0.11 3.54
C ASP A 282 10.71 -0.01 4.38
N GLY A 283 11.74 0.80 4.09
CA GLY A 283 12.99 0.87 4.86
C GLY A 283 14.17 0.12 4.25
N LEU A 284 13.99 -0.51 3.08
CA LEU A 284 15.01 -1.32 2.41
C LEU A 284 15.36 -0.74 1.02
N PRO A 285 16.03 0.42 0.95
CA PRO A 285 16.29 1.10 -0.31
C PRO A 285 17.02 0.18 -1.31
N GLY A 286 16.43 0.03 -2.51
CA GLY A 286 16.93 -0.82 -3.57
C GLY A 286 16.56 -2.29 -3.48
N LEU A 287 15.80 -2.72 -2.46
CA LEU A 287 15.22 -4.06 -2.37
C LEU A 287 13.71 -4.03 -2.40
N ALA A 288 13.17 -5.10 -2.92
CA ALA A 288 11.81 -5.16 -3.35
C ALA A 288 11.33 -6.60 -3.27
N VAL A 289 10.19 -6.87 -2.65
CA VAL A 289 9.66 -8.25 -2.54
C VAL A 289 8.20 -8.29 -2.97
N ASP A 290 7.90 -9.02 -4.04
CA ASP A 290 6.54 -9.38 -4.45
C ASP A 290 6.18 -10.76 -3.91
N VAL A 291 4.94 -10.92 -3.48
CA VAL A 291 4.34 -12.19 -3.06
C VAL A 291 3.48 -12.70 -4.21
N TYR A 292 3.66 -13.97 -4.55
CA TYR A 292 2.85 -14.72 -5.50
C TYR A 292 2.40 -16.02 -4.82
N ASP A 293 1.27 -15.94 -4.12
CA ASP A 293 0.76 -16.99 -3.26
C ASP A 293 1.77 -17.41 -2.17
N ASP A 294 2.35 -18.60 -2.28
CA ASP A 294 3.38 -19.10 -1.36
C ASP A 294 4.82 -18.93 -1.84
N TRP A 295 5.01 -18.26 -2.97
CA TRP A 295 6.32 -17.90 -3.52
C TRP A 295 6.56 -16.40 -3.41
N ALA A 296 7.82 -16.01 -3.46
CA ALA A 296 8.23 -14.61 -3.48
C ALA A 296 9.18 -14.33 -4.65
N VAL A 297 9.17 -13.09 -5.13
CA VAL A 297 10.15 -12.56 -6.09
C VAL A 297 10.84 -11.37 -5.47
N VAL A 298 12.15 -11.45 -5.29
CA VAL A 298 12.98 -10.36 -4.82
C VAL A 298 13.52 -9.58 -6.02
N HIS A 299 13.29 -8.28 -6.08
CA HIS A 299 13.92 -7.39 -7.05
C HIS A 299 15.05 -6.61 -6.39
N VAL A 300 16.18 -6.53 -7.10
CA VAL A 300 17.39 -5.85 -6.62
C VAL A 300 17.71 -4.71 -7.58
N TYR A 301 17.63 -3.47 -7.10
CA TYR A 301 17.86 -2.25 -7.90
C TYR A 301 19.26 -1.63 -7.67
N ARG A 302 19.97 -2.08 -6.64
CA ARG A 302 21.32 -1.62 -6.30
C ARG A 302 22.16 -2.79 -5.79
N ASP A 303 23.45 -2.78 -6.11
CA ASP A 303 24.34 -3.90 -5.82
C ASP A 303 24.75 -3.96 -4.33
N ASP A 304 24.69 -2.83 -3.61
CA ASP A 304 25.03 -2.72 -2.19
C ASP A 304 23.82 -2.87 -1.25
N ALA A 305 22.70 -3.37 -1.78
CA ALA A 305 21.53 -3.71 -0.99
C ALA A 305 21.81 -4.93 -0.06
N PRO A 306 21.23 -4.98 1.15
CA PRO A 306 21.42 -6.10 2.07
C PRO A 306 20.58 -7.33 1.66
N LEU A 307 20.94 -7.96 0.53
CA LEU A 307 20.19 -9.06 -0.07
C LEU A 307 20.20 -10.33 0.78
N GLU A 308 21.37 -10.84 1.19
CA GLU A 308 21.45 -12.10 1.93
C GLU A 308 20.65 -12.08 3.25
N PRO A 309 20.77 -11.04 4.12
CA PRO A 309 19.92 -10.96 5.32
C PRO A 309 18.42 -10.92 5.02
N LEU A 310 18.02 -10.42 3.84
CA LEU A 310 16.62 -10.45 3.41
C LEU A 310 16.22 -11.86 2.99
N LEU A 311 17.03 -12.54 2.16
CA LEU A 311 16.76 -13.91 1.72
C LEU A 311 16.63 -14.87 2.90
N ASP A 312 17.51 -14.74 3.91
CA ASP A 312 17.48 -15.59 5.10
C ASP A 312 16.24 -15.35 5.98
N ALA A 313 15.64 -14.15 5.91
CA ALA A 313 14.44 -13.78 6.66
C ALA A 313 13.13 -14.10 5.93
N LEU A 314 13.18 -14.50 4.65
CA LEU A 314 12.01 -14.80 3.83
C LEU A 314 11.59 -16.27 3.95
N ASP A 315 10.50 -16.50 4.71
CA ASP A 315 9.91 -17.83 4.91
C ASP A 315 8.84 -18.15 3.84
N PHE A 316 9.26 -18.36 2.59
CA PHE A 316 8.40 -18.73 1.45
C PHE A 316 8.77 -20.11 0.91
N ARG A 317 7.82 -20.77 0.21
CA ARG A 317 8.08 -22.09 -0.41
C ARG A 317 9.21 -22.04 -1.42
N GLY A 318 9.32 -20.94 -2.16
CA GLY A 318 10.46 -20.62 -3.01
C GLY A 318 10.62 -19.12 -3.20
N VAL A 319 11.86 -18.67 -3.36
CA VAL A 319 12.21 -17.26 -3.54
C VAL A 319 12.99 -17.11 -4.84
N TYR A 320 12.44 -16.34 -5.77
CA TYR A 320 13.07 -15.97 -7.03
C TYR A 320 13.78 -14.62 -6.92
N LEU A 321 14.74 -14.37 -7.81
CA LEU A 321 15.52 -13.14 -7.85
C LEU A 321 15.41 -12.46 -9.22
N LYS A 322 15.28 -11.14 -9.24
CA LYS A 322 15.31 -10.30 -10.45
C LYS A 322 16.21 -9.08 -10.25
N GLN A 323 17.44 -9.13 -10.78
CA GLN A 323 18.38 -8.01 -10.77
C GLN A 323 17.93 -6.96 -11.81
N ARG A 324 17.65 -5.73 -11.36
CA ARG A 324 17.15 -4.64 -12.18
C ARG A 324 18.34 -3.78 -12.65
N PRO A 325 18.69 -3.79 -13.95
CA PRO A 325 19.83 -3.03 -14.47
C PRO A 325 19.64 -1.51 -14.28
N LYS A 326 20.73 -0.79 -14.00
CA LYS A 326 20.73 0.66 -13.73
C LYS A 326 20.27 1.52 -14.92
N GLN A 327 20.35 1.00 -16.14
CA GLN A 327 19.92 1.71 -17.35
C GLN A 327 18.61 1.11 -17.88
N ALA A 328 17.51 1.85 -17.74
CA ALA A 328 16.20 1.51 -18.32
C ALA A 328 16.19 1.44 -19.86
N ASN A 329 17.26 1.94 -20.50
CA ASN A 329 17.43 2.02 -21.95
C ASN A 329 18.18 0.81 -22.54
N VAL A 330 18.78 -0.03 -21.69
CA VAL A 330 19.38 -1.28 -22.15
C VAL A 330 18.25 -2.29 -22.19
N ILE A 331 17.88 -2.71 -23.40
CA ILE A 331 17.09 -3.93 -23.60
C ILE A 331 17.99 -5.07 -23.13
N VAL A 332 17.98 -5.34 -21.82
CA VAL A 332 18.59 -6.55 -21.28
C VAL A 332 17.74 -7.68 -21.79
N ASP A 333 18.36 -8.65 -22.47
CA ASP A 333 17.70 -9.90 -22.76
C ASP A 333 17.28 -10.49 -21.42
N GLY A 334 15.98 -10.46 -21.13
CA GLY A 334 15.43 -10.94 -19.86
C GLY A 334 15.70 -12.43 -19.63
N ARG A 335 16.21 -13.15 -20.64
CA ARG A 335 16.65 -14.54 -20.57
C ARG A 335 18.05 -14.71 -19.99
N ASP A 336 18.78 -13.63 -19.72
CA ASP A 336 20.08 -13.71 -19.07
C ASP A 336 19.89 -14.11 -17.60
N GLU A 337 20.27 -15.36 -17.29
CA GLU A 337 20.15 -15.96 -15.97
C GLU A 337 20.86 -15.15 -14.87
N ARG A 338 21.82 -14.29 -15.21
CA ARG A 338 22.46 -13.37 -14.25
C ARG A 338 21.49 -12.34 -13.70
N TYR A 339 20.47 -11.97 -14.48
CA TYR A 339 19.48 -10.96 -14.09
C TYR A 339 18.15 -11.56 -13.65
N ALA A 340 17.78 -12.72 -14.20
CA ALA A 340 16.55 -13.41 -13.84
C ALA A 340 16.76 -14.93 -13.92
N PRO A 341 17.30 -15.57 -12.86
CA PRO A 341 17.40 -17.01 -12.78
C PRO A 341 16.04 -17.68 -13.00
N SER A 342 16.04 -18.77 -13.77
CA SER A 342 14.87 -19.59 -14.06
C SER A 342 14.39 -20.41 -12.87
N GLU A 343 15.32 -20.77 -11.98
CA GLU A 343 15.07 -21.47 -10.73
C GLU A 343 15.11 -20.51 -9.53
N PRO A 344 14.38 -20.83 -8.43
CA PRO A 344 14.45 -20.02 -7.22
C PRO A 344 15.84 -20.10 -6.58
N VAL A 345 16.28 -18.99 -5.99
CA VAL A 345 17.55 -18.90 -5.25
C VAL A 345 17.48 -19.49 -3.83
N ARG A 346 16.26 -19.77 -3.34
CA ARG A 346 15.95 -20.48 -2.10
C ARG A 346 14.66 -21.29 -2.27
N GLY A 347 14.59 -22.47 -1.66
CA GLY A 347 13.37 -23.29 -1.63
C GLY A 347 13.08 -24.03 -2.95
N ALA A 348 11.80 -24.31 -3.19
CA ALA A 348 11.32 -25.12 -4.31
C ALA A 348 10.68 -24.28 -5.43
N PRO A 349 10.79 -24.69 -6.71
CA PRO A 349 10.21 -23.97 -7.83
C PRO A 349 8.68 -23.86 -7.71
N ALA A 350 8.14 -22.78 -8.27
CA ALA A 350 6.70 -22.63 -8.43
C ALA A 350 6.18 -23.57 -9.54
N PRO A 351 4.91 -24.01 -9.46
CA PRO A 351 4.29 -24.68 -10.60
C PRO A 351 4.29 -23.75 -11.82
N ASP A 352 4.43 -24.31 -13.02
CA ASP A 352 4.28 -23.57 -14.27
C ASP A 352 3.10 -24.14 -15.07
N PRO A 353 2.02 -23.37 -15.27
CA PRO A 353 1.81 -22.03 -14.74
C PRO A 353 1.47 -21.95 -13.26
N LEU A 354 1.87 -20.85 -12.62
CA LEU A 354 1.31 -20.43 -11.34
C LEU A 354 0.10 -19.53 -11.62
N VAL A 355 -1.04 -19.83 -10.97
CA VAL A 355 -2.25 -19.01 -11.03
C VAL A 355 -2.40 -18.27 -9.72
N ILE A 356 -2.43 -16.94 -9.80
CA ILE A 356 -2.74 -16.06 -8.68
C ILE A 356 -4.12 -15.46 -8.84
N HIS A 357 -4.64 -14.86 -7.77
CA HIS A 357 -5.91 -14.13 -7.78
C HIS A 357 -5.69 -12.67 -7.36
N GLU A 358 -6.36 -11.74 -8.02
CA GLU A 358 -6.56 -10.36 -7.52
C GLU A 358 -8.05 -10.05 -7.48
N HIS A 359 -8.58 -9.79 -6.29
CA HIS A 359 -10.02 -9.59 -6.05
C HIS A 359 -10.90 -10.69 -6.67
N GLY A 360 -10.42 -11.94 -6.65
CA GLY A 360 -11.10 -13.12 -7.18
C GLY A 360 -10.89 -13.36 -8.67
N VAL A 361 -10.19 -12.47 -9.40
CA VAL A 361 -9.89 -12.66 -10.83
C VAL A 361 -8.60 -13.44 -10.96
N PRO A 362 -8.58 -14.57 -11.69
CA PRO A 362 -7.37 -15.38 -11.87
C PRO A 362 -6.43 -14.77 -12.91
N TYR A 363 -5.12 -14.81 -12.64
CA TYR A 363 -4.08 -14.41 -13.57
C TYR A 363 -2.95 -15.46 -13.58
N ARG A 364 -2.49 -15.79 -14.79
CA ARG A 364 -1.30 -16.61 -15.00
C ARG A 364 -0.04 -15.78 -14.78
N VAL A 365 0.91 -16.30 -14.00
CA VAL A 365 2.22 -15.68 -13.79
C VAL A 365 3.35 -16.70 -13.97
N ARG A 366 4.54 -16.21 -14.32
CA ARG A 366 5.75 -17.02 -14.47
C ARG A 366 6.91 -16.33 -13.74
N LEU A 367 7.38 -16.95 -12.66
CA LEU A 367 8.35 -16.30 -11.76
C LEU A 367 9.78 -16.38 -12.30
N GLY A 368 10.15 -17.53 -12.88
CA GLY A 368 11.47 -17.80 -13.45
C GLY A 368 11.69 -17.27 -14.87
N GLU A 369 10.70 -16.64 -15.50
CA GLU A 369 10.89 -16.07 -16.83
C GLU A 369 11.12 -14.56 -16.75
N GLY A 370 12.20 -14.08 -17.38
CA GLY A 370 12.34 -12.67 -17.70
C GLY A 370 12.42 -11.74 -16.49
N LEU A 371 12.43 -10.44 -16.78
CA LEU A 371 12.35 -9.39 -15.76
C LEU A 371 10.90 -9.08 -15.33
N SER A 372 9.90 -9.54 -16.07
CA SER A 372 8.47 -9.36 -15.77
C SER A 372 7.85 -10.69 -15.38
N THR A 373 6.84 -10.69 -14.52
CA THR A 373 6.23 -11.91 -13.98
C THR A 373 4.91 -12.28 -14.66
N GLY A 374 4.46 -11.50 -15.65
CA GLY A 374 3.16 -11.67 -16.32
C GLY A 374 2.08 -10.71 -15.83
N ILE A 375 2.32 -9.94 -14.77
CA ILE A 375 1.41 -8.89 -14.28
C ILE A 375 2.17 -7.83 -13.49
N PHE A 376 1.71 -6.57 -13.57
CA PHE A 376 2.22 -5.47 -12.73
C PHE A 376 1.29 -5.27 -11.54
N LEU A 377 1.74 -5.62 -10.33
CA LEU A 377 0.92 -5.61 -9.11
C LEU A 377 0.56 -4.19 -8.65
N ASP A 378 1.33 -3.16 -9.04
CA ASP A 378 1.03 -1.75 -8.77
C ASP A 378 -0.21 -1.23 -9.52
N GLN A 379 -0.70 -1.98 -10.49
CA GLN A 379 -1.92 -1.68 -11.24
C GLN A 379 -3.17 -2.39 -10.68
N ARG A 380 -3.08 -3.13 -9.56
CA ARG A 380 -4.19 -3.91 -8.98
C ARG A 380 -5.45 -3.08 -8.75
N ASP A 381 -5.31 -1.95 -8.07
CA ASP A 381 -6.45 -1.10 -7.70
C ASP A 381 -7.06 -0.41 -8.95
N ASN A 382 -6.25 -0.17 -9.99
CA ASN A 382 -6.73 0.33 -11.28
C ASN A 382 -7.50 -0.74 -12.05
N ARG A 383 -7.04 -2.01 -12.03
CA ARG A 383 -7.79 -3.14 -12.60
C ARG A 383 -9.12 -3.35 -11.91
N ALA A 384 -9.16 -3.27 -10.57
CA ALA A 384 -10.41 -3.33 -9.81
C ALA A 384 -11.40 -2.24 -10.24
N ARG A 385 -10.90 -1.00 -10.44
CA ARG A 385 -11.71 0.12 -10.94
C ARG A 385 -12.19 -0.08 -12.38
N VAL A 386 -11.35 -0.62 -13.26
CA VAL A 386 -11.74 -0.96 -14.63
C VAL A 386 -12.86 -2.00 -14.60
N ARG A 387 -12.75 -3.04 -13.77
CA ARG A 387 -13.80 -4.05 -13.57
C ARG A 387 -15.12 -3.43 -13.14
N GLU A 388 -15.11 -2.52 -12.16
CA GLU A 388 -16.31 -1.81 -11.70
C GLU A 388 -16.95 -0.94 -12.80
N LEU A 389 -16.13 -0.36 -13.67
CA LEU A 389 -16.56 0.54 -14.73
C LEU A 389 -16.93 -0.18 -16.04
N ALA A 390 -16.65 -1.47 -16.17
CA ALA A 390 -16.70 -2.17 -17.46
C ALA A 390 -18.09 -2.63 -17.88
N ALA A 391 -19.03 -2.81 -16.95
CA ALA A 391 -20.34 -3.40 -17.22
C ALA A 391 -21.05 -2.77 -18.44
N GLY A 392 -21.31 -3.59 -19.46
CA GLY A 392 -21.98 -3.21 -20.70
C GLY A 392 -21.18 -2.30 -21.65
N ARG A 393 -19.91 -2.01 -21.35
CA ARG A 393 -19.07 -1.06 -22.12
C ARG A 393 -18.20 -1.75 -23.16
N ARG A 394 -17.86 -1.01 -24.21
CA ARG A 394 -16.79 -1.35 -25.16
C ARG A 394 -15.47 -0.84 -24.62
N VAL A 395 -14.53 -1.74 -24.32
CA VAL A 395 -13.26 -1.41 -23.67
C VAL A 395 -12.10 -1.54 -24.65
N LEU A 396 -11.25 -0.52 -24.75
CA LEU A 396 -9.97 -0.57 -25.47
C LEU A 396 -8.82 -0.63 -24.47
N ASN A 397 -7.94 -1.60 -24.61
CA ASN A 397 -6.74 -1.77 -23.79
C ASN A 397 -5.50 -1.61 -24.67
N LEU A 398 -4.78 -0.51 -24.50
CA LEU A 398 -3.58 -0.16 -25.26
C LEU A 398 -2.32 -0.51 -24.48
N PHE A 399 -1.27 -0.93 -25.19
CA PHE A 399 -0.06 -1.47 -24.58
C PHE A 399 -0.42 -2.63 -23.66
N SER A 400 -1.27 -3.53 -24.15
CA SER A 400 -2.05 -4.43 -23.31
C SER A 400 -1.20 -5.44 -22.55
N TYR A 401 0.05 -5.68 -22.96
CA TYR A 401 0.91 -6.71 -22.38
C TYR A 401 0.19 -8.07 -22.39
N THR A 402 0.15 -8.78 -21.26
CA THR A 402 -0.61 -10.03 -21.05
C THR A 402 -2.12 -9.81 -20.87
N CYS A 403 -2.63 -8.65 -21.27
CA CYS A 403 -4.03 -8.23 -21.23
C CYS A 403 -4.71 -8.22 -19.84
N PRO A 404 -4.06 -7.87 -18.72
CA PRO A 404 -4.68 -7.98 -17.40
C PRO A 404 -5.84 -6.98 -17.20
N PHE A 405 -5.82 -5.81 -17.85
CA PHE A 405 -6.96 -4.90 -17.88
C PHE A 405 -8.16 -5.45 -18.67
N SER A 406 -7.92 -6.16 -19.77
CA SER A 406 -8.98 -6.78 -20.56
C SER A 406 -9.64 -7.92 -19.79
N ILE A 407 -8.86 -8.75 -19.09
CA ILE A 407 -9.38 -9.81 -18.21
C ILE A 407 -10.21 -9.21 -17.07
N ALA A 408 -9.73 -8.13 -16.44
CA ALA A 408 -10.48 -7.42 -15.42
C ALA A 408 -11.79 -6.81 -15.96
N ALA A 409 -11.75 -6.20 -17.15
CA ALA A 409 -12.93 -5.62 -17.79
C ALA A 409 -13.97 -6.70 -18.17
N ALA A 410 -13.54 -7.81 -18.76
CA ALA A 410 -14.40 -8.94 -19.09
C ALA A 410 -15.04 -9.54 -17.82
N SER A 411 -14.27 -9.68 -16.73
CA SER A 411 -14.77 -10.13 -15.42
C SER A 411 -15.80 -9.17 -14.83
N GLY A 412 -15.79 -7.90 -15.25
CA GLY A 412 -16.73 -6.86 -14.86
C GLY A 412 -17.96 -6.76 -15.77
N GLY A 413 -18.10 -7.66 -16.75
CA GLY A 413 -19.22 -7.67 -17.68
C GLY A 413 -19.08 -6.69 -18.84
N ALA A 414 -17.85 -6.41 -19.31
CA ALA A 414 -17.63 -5.67 -20.56
C ALA A 414 -18.42 -6.30 -21.72
N ALA A 415 -19.06 -5.46 -22.55
CA ALA A 415 -19.75 -5.92 -23.75
C ALA A 415 -18.76 -6.44 -24.81
N SER A 416 -17.59 -5.79 -24.90
CA SER A 416 -16.48 -6.22 -25.74
C SER A 416 -15.18 -5.64 -25.23
N THR A 417 -14.06 -6.32 -25.49
CA THR A 417 -12.72 -5.77 -25.23
C THR A 417 -11.88 -5.84 -26.50
N LEU A 418 -11.10 -4.81 -26.80
CA LEU A 418 -10.05 -4.86 -27.83
C LEU A 418 -8.69 -4.63 -27.16
N SER A 419 -7.81 -5.61 -27.23
CA SER A 419 -6.45 -5.55 -26.66
C SER A 419 -5.44 -5.31 -27.77
N VAL A 420 -4.64 -4.25 -27.66
CA VAL A 420 -3.64 -3.84 -28.66
C VAL A 420 -2.24 -3.90 -28.05
N ASP A 421 -1.36 -4.68 -28.67
CA ASP A 421 0.06 -4.78 -28.30
C ASP A 421 0.93 -5.04 -29.53
N ALA A 422 2.21 -4.67 -29.48
CA ALA A 422 3.15 -4.95 -30.56
C ALA A 422 3.56 -6.44 -30.61
N SER A 423 3.39 -7.18 -29.50
CA SER A 423 3.82 -8.56 -29.36
C SER A 423 2.66 -9.56 -29.49
N ALA A 424 2.64 -10.33 -30.58
CA ALA A 424 1.70 -11.45 -30.75
C ALA A 424 1.73 -12.44 -29.57
N ARG A 425 2.94 -12.80 -29.10
CA ARG A 425 3.13 -13.71 -27.97
C ARG A 425 2.43 -13.23 -26.69
N LEU A 426 2.42 -11.92 -26.43
CA LEU A 426 1.77 -11.36 -25.24
C LEU A 426 0.23 -11.35 -25.39
N LEU A 427 -0.27 -11.17 -26.61
CA LEU A 427 -1.70 -11.26 -26.92
C LEU A 427 -2.21 -12.72 -26.77
N GLU A 428 -1.45 -13.70 -27.26
CA GLU A 428 -1.74 -15.14 -27.03
C GLU A 428 -1.86 -15.45 -25.53
N TRP A 429 -0.98 -14.89 -24.70
CA TRP A 429 -1.08 -15.04 -23.25
C TRP A 429 -2.32 -14.38 -22.66
N GLY A 430 -2.76 -13.25 -23.22
CA GLY A 430 -4.01 -12.60 -22.84
C GLY A 430 -5.23 -13.46 -23.17
N GLU A 431 -5.22 -14.15 -24.31
CA GLU A 431 -6.26 -15.10 -24.73
C GLU A 431 -6.32 -16.33 -23.82
N GLU A 432 -5.16 -16.91 -23.49
CA GLU A 432 -5.07 -17.96 -22.47
C GLU A 432 -5.60 -17.48 -21.12
N GLY A 433 -5.32 -16.23 -20.73
CA GLY A 433 -5.81 -15.62 -19.50
C GLY A 433 -7.33 -15.45 -19.45
N LEU A 434 -7.96 -15.03 -20.56
CA LEU A 434 -9.41 -14.99 -20.67
C LEU A 434 -10.03 -16.39 -20.62
N THR A 435 -9.38 -17.39 -21.23
CA THR A 435 -9.80 -18.79 -21.15
C THR A 435 -9.73 -19.31 -19.72
N LEU A 436 -8.64 -19.04 -19.01
CA LEU A 436 -8.45 -19.39 -17.59
C LEU A 436 -9.54 -18.79 -16.70
N ALA A 437 -9.94 -17.54 -16.98
CA ALA A 437 -11.00 -16.86 -16.24
C ALA A 437 -12.43 -17.33 -16.61
N GLY A 438 -12.57 -18.22 -17.61
CA GLY A 438 -13.88 -18.66 -18.11
C GLY A 438 -14.61 -17.58 -18.91
N LEU A 439 -13.87 -16.65 -19.52
CA LEU A 439 -14.37 -15.46 -20.21
C LEU A 439 -13.98 -15.41 -21.69
N ALA A 440 -13.47 -16.52 -22.25
CA ALA A 440 -13.15 -16.59 -23.67
C ALA A 440 -14.41 -16.38 -24.53
N GLY A 441 -14.27 -15.64 -25.62
CA GLY A 441 -15.37 -15.38 -26.55
C GLY A 441 -14.98 -14.38 -27.63
N SER A 442 -15.67 -14.42 -28.77
CA SER A 442 -15.36 -13.59 -29.94
C SER A 442 -15.55 -12.08 -29.71
N GLN A 443 -16.26 -11.68 -28.65
CA GLN A 443 -16.39 -10.29 -28.23
C GLN A 443 -15.11 -9.71 -27.61
N HIS A 444 -14.14 -10.56 -27.25
CA HIS A 444 -12.84 -10.16 -26.73
C HIS A 444 -11.77 -10.36 -27.82
N ALA A 445 -11.45 -9.28 -28.52
CA ALA A 445 -10.55 -9.27 -29.66
C ALA A 445 -9.13 -8.83 -29.29
N PHE A 446 -8.18 -9.28 -30.10
CA PHE A 446 -6.75 -8.97 -29.97
C PHE A 446 -6.24 -8.41 -31.30
N LEU A 447 -5.41 -7.37 -31.24
CA LEU A 447 -4.82 -6.73 -32.41
C LEU A 447 -3.33 -6.56 -32.18
N GLN A 448 -2.53 -7.30 -32.96
CA GLN A 448 -1.10 -7.06 -33.02
C GLN A 448 -0.84 -5.81 -33.88
N ALA A 449 -0.53 -4.69 -33.23
CA ALA A 449 -0.26 -3.43 -33.93
C ALA A 449 0.55 -2.46 -33.06
N ASP A 450 1.15 -1.46 -33.72
CA ASP A 450 1.55 -0.24 -33.02
C ASP A 450 0.31 0.50 -32.50
N CYS A 451 0.32 0.94 -31.25
CA CYS A 451 -0.86 1.56 -30.63
C CYS A 451 -1.24 2.90 -31.28
N PHE A 452 -0.29 3.66 -31.83
CA PHE A 452 -0.61 4.91 -32.54
C PHE A 452 -1.30 4.62 -33.87
N GLU A 453 -0.75 3.69 -34.66
CA GLU A 453 -1.34 3.28 -35.94
C GLU A 453 -2.75 2.69 -35.73
N ALA A 454 -2.93 1.89 -34.68
CA ALA A 454 -4.22 1.32 -34.31
C ALA A 454 -5.25 2.41 -33.98
N LEU A 455 -4.86 3.40 -33.16
CA LEU A 455 -5.72 4.54 -32.80
C LEU A 455 -6.08 5.41 -34.01
N GLU A 456 -5.13 5.70 -34.89
CA GLU A 456 -5.36 6.45 -36.13
C GLU A 456 -6.34 5.73 -37.05
N GLY A 457 -6.15 4.41 -37.24
CA GLY A 457 -7.07 3.58 -38.02
C GLY A 457 -8.48 3.54 -37.44
N MET A 458 -8.61 3.41 -36.11
CA MET A 458 -9.91 3.43 -35.42
C MET A 458 -10.59 4.79 -35.57
N ALA A 459 -9.85 5.89 -35.43
CA ALA A 459 -10.37 7.24 -35.61
C ALA A 459 -10.87 7.46 -37.04
N ALA A 460 -10.11 7.01 -38.05
CA ALA A 460 -10.48 7.10 -39.46
C ALA A 460 -11.77 6.30 -39.79
N ARG A 461 -11.98 5.17 -39.11
CA ARG A 461 -13.20 4.35 -39.22
C ARG A 461 -14.37 4.86 -38.37
N GLY A 462 -14.19 5.93 -37.60
CA GLY A 462 -15.22 6.43 -36.70
C GLY A 462 -15.51 5.51 -35.51
N GLU A 463 -14.60 4.60 -35.16
CA GLU A 463 -14.77 3.72 -34.02
C GLU A 463 -14.76 4.50 -32.70
N ARG A 464 -15.51 4.00 -31.71
CA ARG A 464 -15.66 4.61 -30.38
C ARG A 464 -15.65 3.55 -29.30
N PHE A 465 -15.07 3.90 -28.16
CA PHE A 465 -14.97 3.07 -26.96
C PHE A 465 -15.44 3.86 -25.73
N ASP A 466 -16.09 3.17 -24.79
CA ASP A 466 -16.65 3.82 -23.61
C ASP A 466 -15.65 3.85 -22.45
N LEU A 467 -14.64 2.99 -22.51
CA LEU A 467 -13.52 2.92 -21.56
C LEU A 467 -12.22 2.62 -22.31
N ILE A 468 -11.20 3.43 -22.12
CA ILE A 468 -9.85 3.21 -22.65
C ILE A 468 -8.87 3.05 -21.49
N CYS A 469 -8.10 1.98 -21.48
CA CYS A 469 -6.94 1.79 -20.61
C CYS A 469 -5.67 2.05 -21.42
N CYS A 470 -4.82 2.97 -20.96
CA CYS A 470 -3.59 3.37 -21.63
C CYS A 470 -2.43 3.34 -20.63
N ASP A 471 -1.61 2.29 -20.69
CA ASP A 471 -0.47 2.08 -19.80
C ASP A 471 0.84 1.79 -20.58
N PRO A 472 1.37 2.79 -21.29
CA PRO A 472 2.57 2.60 -22.10
C PRO A 472 3.82 2.42 -21.23
N PRO A 473 4.84 1.70 -21.75
CA PRO A 473 6.15 1.67 -21.11
C PRO A 473 6.81 3.07 -21.10
N THR A 474 7.84 3.28 -20.28
CA THR A 474 8.60 4.55 -20.28
C THR A 474 9.25 4.83 -21.65
N TYR A 475 9.69 3.78 -22.34
CA TYR A 475 10.27 3.85 -23.67
C TYR A 475 9.87 2.59 -24.45
N SER A 476 9.53 2.76 -25.72
CA SER A 476 9.32 1.67 -26.66
C SER A 476 9.81 2.09 -28.05
N ARG A 477 10.23 1.10 -28.84
CA ARG A 477 10.63 1.27 -30.23
C ARG A 477 10.08 0.11 -31.04
N THR A 478 9.21 0.41 -31.99
CA THR A 478 8.77 -0.53 -33.02
C THR A 478 9.55 -0.26 -34.31
N LYS A 479 9.28 -1.01 -35.39
CA LYS A 479 9.86 -0.70 -36.70
C LYS A 479 9.34 0.63 -37.26
N ALA A 480 8.12 1.02 -36.88
CA ALA A 480 7.41 2.17 -37.43
C ALA A 480 7.49 3.42 -36.54
N SER A 481 7.55 3.25 -35.21
CA SER A 481 7.45 4.36 -34.27
C SER A 481 8.46 4.26 -33.11
N ARG A 482 8.70 5.42 -32.48
CA ARG A 482 9.42 5.53 -31.21
C ARG A 482 8.51 6.25 -30.23
N TRP A 483 8.34 5.65 -29.06
CA TRP A 483 7.59 6.23 -27.95
C TRP A 483 8.52 6.54 -26.77
N THR A 484 8.36 7.73 -26.20
CA THR A 484 8.97 8.12 -24.92
C THR A 484 7.94 8.87 -24.06
N SER A 485 7.73 8.38 -22.84
CA SER A 485 6.87 9.03 -21.83
C SER A 485 7.25 10.48 -21.52
N GLY A 486 8.49 10.87 -21.77
CA GLY A 486 8.97 12.23 -21.52
C GLY A 486 8.45 13.30 -22.50
N THR A 487 7.98 12.91 -23.70
CA THR A 487 7.64 13.86 -24.78
C THR A 487 6.32 13.56 -25.47
N ASP A 488 5.91 12.30 -25.56
CA ASP A 488 4.92 11.89 -26.56
C ASP A 488 3.50 11.75 -25.97
N TRP A 489 3.35 11.92 -24.64
CA TRP A 489 2.07 11.77 -23.94
C TRP A 489 0.94 12.65 -24.45
N VAL A 490 1.23 13.87 -24.93
CA VAL A 490 0.21 14.78 -25.46
C VAL A 490 -0.46 14.17 -26.69
N ALA A 491 0.34 13.68 -27.64
CA ALA A 491 -0.16 13.06 -28.87
C ALA A 491 -0.92 11.76 -28.58
N LEU A 492 -0.41 10.92 -27.67
CA LEU A 492 -1.08 9.67 -27.28
C LEU A 492 -2.42 9.95 -26.59
N ALA A 493 -2.46 10.92 -25.68
CA ALA A 493 -3.69 11.36 -25.03
C ALA A 493 -4.71 11.86 -26.05
N ALA A 494 -4.28 12.69 -27.00
CA ALA A 494 -5.14 13.21 -28.06
C ALA A 494 -5.71 12.07 -28.93
N ALA A 495 -4.88 11.10 -29.31
CA ALA A 495 -5.29 9.95 -30.09
C ALA A 495 -6.32 9.07 -29.33
N CYS A 496 -6.12 8.82 -28.03
CA CYS A 496 -7.09 8.12 -27.19
C CYS A 496 -8.43 8.87 -27.11
N LEU A 497 -8.38 10.18 -26.88
CA LEU A 497 -9.59 11.00 -26.72
C LEU A 497 -10.41 11.10 -28.02
N ARG A 498 -9.78 11.03 -29.20
CA ARG A 498 -10.47 11.01 -30.50
C ARG A 498 -11.35 9.77 -30.73
N VAL A 499 -11.02 8.65 -30.09
CA VAL A 499 -11.78 7.38 -30.20
C VAL A 499 -12.61 7.10 -28.93
N LEU A 500 -12.71 8.03 -28.00
CA LEU A 500 -13.53 7.87 -26.80
C LEU A 500 -14.97 8.34 -27.08
N SER A 501 -15.95 7.55 -26.64
CA SER A 501 -17.37 7.92 -26.66
C SER A 501 -17.61 9.17 -25.78
N PRO A 502 -18.60 10.03 -26.10
CA PRO A 502 -19.08 11.06 -25.18
C PRO A 502 -19.44 10.45 -23.81
N GLY A 503 -19.03 11.09 -22.72
CA GLY A 503 -19.19 10.55 -21.37
C GLY A 503 -18.30 9.35 -21.02
N GLY A 504 -17.48 8.87 -21.96
CA GLY A 504 -16.54 7.76 -21.77
C GLY A 504 -15.37 8.12 -20.85
N HIS A 505 -14.64 7.08 -20.44
CA HIS A 505 -13.54 7.20 -19.48
C HIS A 505 -12.20 6.81 -20.10
N LEU A 506 -11.15 7.58 -19.82
CA LEU A 506 -9.76 7.25 -20.13
C LEU A 506 -9.00 7.06 -18.82
N LEU A 507 -8.53 5.84 -18.57
CA LEU A 507 -7.55 5.53 -17.55
C LEU A 507 -6.16 5.64 -18.19
N ALA A 508 -5.44 6.72 -17.88
CA ALA A 508 -4.07 6.94 -18.32
C ALA A 508 -3.09 6.68 -17.19
N CYS A 509 -2.11 5.81 -17.42
CA CYS A 509 -1.13 5.37 -16.43
C CYS A 509 0.29 5.64 -16.90
N SER A 510 1.19 6.01 -15.98
CA SER A 510 2.62 6.09 -16.29
C SER A 510 3.46 5.67 -15.09
N ASN A 511 4.47 4.84 -15.36
CA ASN A 511 5.45 4.37 -14.38
C ASN A 511 6.79 5.14 -14.45
N ASP A 512 6.88 6.23 -15.23
CA ASP A 512 8.11 7.01 -15.35
C ASP A 512 8.41 7.74 -14.02
N ARG A 513 9.43 7.25 -13.32
CA ARG A 513 9.91 7.81 -12.04
C ARG A 513 10.38 9.26 -12.16
N ARG A 514 10.78 9.71 -13.35
CA ARG A 514 11.30 11.06 -13.61
C ARG A 514 10.18 12.06 -13.90
N MET A 515 8.98 11.59 -14.21
CA MET A 515 7.85 12.46 -14.52
C MET A 515 7.12 12.85 -13.23
N PRO A 516 7.07 14.14 -12.88
CA PRO A 516 6.25 14.61 -11.77
C PRO A 516 4.76 14.49 -12.08
N HIS A 517 3.95 14.31 -11.04
CA HIS A 517 2.52 14.12 -11.18
C HIS A 517 1.79 15.30 -11.86
N ASN A 518 2.15 16.54 -11.50
CA ASN A 518 1.59 17.74 -12.11
C ASN A 518 1.89 17.85 -13.63
N LYS A 519 3.05 17.37 -14.06
CA LYS A 519 3.46 17.35 -15.47
C LYS A 519 2.62 16.35 -16.25
N PHE A 520 2.38 15.16 -15.68
CA PHE A 520 1.52 14.15 -16.31
C PHE A 520 0.09 14.67 -16.47
N ARG A 521 -0.45 15.33 -15.44
CA ARG A 521 -1.77 15.97 -15.49
C ARG A 521 -1.87 17.02 -16.60
N ARG A 522 -0.81 17.83 -16.78
CA ARG A 522 -0.75 18.82 -17.85
C ARG A 522 -0.80 18.17 -19.24
N TYR A 523 -0.14 17.03 -19.44
CA TYR A 523 -0.19 16.32 -20.73
C TYR A 523 -1.59 15.87 -21.14
N LEU A 524 -2.42 15.40 -20.20
CA LEU A 524 -3.82 15.06 -20.55
C LEU A 524 -4.66 16.30 -20.87
N HIS A 525 -4.43 17.43 -20.20
CA HIS A 525 -5.11 18.68 -20.56
C HIS A 525 -4.69 19.19 -21.94
N GLU A 526 -3.39 19.14 -22.26
CA GLU A 526 -2.87 19.52 -23.58
C GLU A 526 -3.40 18.58 -24.68
N GLY A 527 -3.42 17.27 -24.41
CA GLY A 527 -3.96 16.27 -25.34
C GLY A 527 -5.46 16.43 -25.58
N ALA A 528 -6.23 16.80 -24.56
CA ALA A 528 -7.65 17.12 -24.73
C ALA A 528 -7.88 18.35 -25.62
N ARG A 529 -7.07 19.39 -25.46
CA ARG A 529 -7.09 20.58 -26.33
C ARG A 529 -6.75 20.21 -27.78
N GLU A 530 -5.75 19.36 -28.00
CA GLU A 530 -5.35 18.90 -29.33
C GLU A 530 -6.42 18.01 -29.98
N ALA A 531 -7.12 17.19 -29.20
CA ALA A 531 -8.25 16.40 -29.68
C ALA A 531 -9.52 17.24 -29.94
N GLY A 532 -9.56 18.50 -29.50
CA GLY A 532 -10.76 19.34 -29.56
C GLY A 532 -11.87 18.87 -28.61
N VAL A 533 -11.50 18.22 -27.49
CA VAL A 533 -12.43 17.61 -26.53
C VAL A 533 -12.34 18.30 -25.17
N SER A 534 -13.47 18.47 -24.49
CA SER A 534 -13.52 18.96 -23.11
C SER A 534 -13.52 17.80 -22.11
N LEU A 535 -12.73 17.90 -21.06
CA LEU A 535 -12.75 16.94 -19.95
C LEU A 535 -13.72 17.44 -18.87
N ALA A 536 -14.80 16.70 -18.64
CA ALA A 536 -15.72 16.97 -17.53
C ALA A 536 -15.08 16.68 -16.16
N GLN A 537 -14.18 15.69 -16.09
CA GLN A 537 -13.45 15.35 -14.88
C GLN A 537 -12.05 14.84 -15.22
N LEU A 538 -11.09 15.18 -14.35
CA LEU A 538 -9.76 14.57 -14.34
C LEU A 538 -9.36 14.30 -12.90
N LYS A 539 -9.41 13.04 -12.48
CA LYS A 539 -9.17 12.59 -11.11
C LYS A 539 -7.83 11.88 -11.00
N ASP A 540 -7.05 12.29 -10.00
CA ASP A 540 -5.84 11.60 -9.59
C ASP A 540 -6.20 10.35 -8.78
N LEU A 541 -5.71 9.20 -9.24
CA LEU A 541 -5.93 7.93 -8.57
C LEU A 541 -4.76 7.62 -7.64
N PRO A 542 -5.03 7.12 -6.42
CA PRO A 542 -3.98 6.78 -5.48
C PRO A 542 -3.16 5.59 -5.99
N CYS A 543 -1.89 5.55 -5.59
CA CYS A 543 -1.06 4.36 -5.71
C CYS A 543 -1.54 3.31 -4.68
N PRO A 544 -1.48 2.00 -4.99
CA PRO A 544 -1.86 0.97 -4.04
C PRO A 544 -1.07 1.05 -2.73
N SER A 545 -1.73 0.72 -1.61
CA SER A 545 -1.16 0.83 -0.26
C SER A 545 0.08 -0.03 -0.04
N ASP A 546 0.25 -1.08 -0.85
CA ASP A 546 1.40 -1.97 -0.84
C ASP A 546 2.59 -1.46 -1.66
N PHE A 547 2.48 -0.30 -2.33
CA PHE A 547 3.57 0.40 -3.01
C PHE A 547 3.87 1.78 -2.38
N PRO A 548 4.18 1.86 -1.07
CA PRO A 548 4.47 3.14 -0.44
C PRO A 548 5.71 3.78 -1.07
N PRO A 549 5.68 5.08 -1.42
CA PRO A 549 6.87 5.76 -1.90
C PRO A 549 7.88 5.96 -0.77
N PRO A 550 9.18 6.12 -1.10
CA PRO A 550 10.15 6.65 -0.15
C PRO A 550 9.70 8.00 0.42
N LEU A 551 10.06 8.28 1.67
CA LEU A 551 9.70 9.54 2.31
C LEU A 551 10.14 10.75 1.46
N GLY A 552 9.22 11.70 1.26
CA GLY A 552 9.47 12.92 0.48
C GLY A 552 9.54 12.70 -1.04
N ARG A 553 9.16 11.52 -1.54
CA ARG A 553 9.05 11.23 -2.97
C ARG A 553 7.59 10.98 -3.37
N GLU A 554 7.26 11.32 -4.60
CA GLU A 554 5.99 10.92 -5.20
C GLU A 554 6.00 9.41 -5.50
N PRO A 555 4.83 8.74 -5.50
CA PRO A 555 4.70 7.39 -6.05
C PRO A 555 5.27 7.28 -7.46
N HIS A 556 5.86 6.12 -7.78
CA HIS A 556 6.42 5.90 -9.12
C HIS A 556 5.31 5.83 -10.17
N LEU A 557 4.19 5.17 -9.84
CA LEU A 557 2.99 5.08 -10.66
C LEU A 557 2.16 6.36 -10.53
N LYS A 558 1.80 6.93 -11.67
CA LYS A 558 0.83 8.01 -11.80
C LYS A 558 -0.36 7.46 -12.57
N SER A 559 -1.56 7.69 -12.08
CA SER A 559 -2.78 7.20 -12.72
C SER A 559 -3.84 8.29 -12.69
N LEU A 560 -4.37 8.60 -13.86
CA LEU A 560 -5.36 9.65 -14.06
C LEU A 560 -6.58 9.04 -14.72
N LEU A 561 -7.75 9.26 -14.12
CA LEU A 561 -9.04 8.92 -14.71
C LEU A 561 -9.67 10.18 -15.27
N ALA A 562 -9.69 10.30 -16.59
CA ALA A 562 -10.35 11.37 -17.31
C ALA A 562 -11.74 10.92 -17.76
N ARG A 563 -12.73 11.82 -17.71
CA ARG A 563 -14.06 11.63 -18.29
C ARG A 563 -14.33 12.73 -19.30
N VAL A 564 -14.70 12.35 -20.51
CA VAL A 564 -15.07 13.29 -21.56
C VAL A 564 -16.46 13.87 -21.29
N GLY A 565 -16.60 15.17 -21.51
CA GLY A 565 -17.83 15.93 -21.28
C GLY A 565 -18.90 15.76 -22.35
#